data_AF-A0A1C6CPI5-F1
#
_entry.id   AF-A0A1C6CPI5-F1
#
_cell.length_a   1.000
_cell.length_b   1.000
_cell.length_c   1.000
_cell.angle_alpha   90.00
_cell.angle_beta   90.00
_cell.angle_gamma   90.00
#
_symmetry.space_group_name_H-M   'P 1'
#
loop_
_entity.id
_entity.type
_entity.pdbx_description
1 polymer ?
#
loop_
_entity_poly.entity_id
_entity_poly.type
_entity_poly.pdbx_seq_one_letter_code
_entity_poly.pdbx_strand_id
1 'polypeptide(L)' 'MRNRKLVSFEVIEKAVAGEPDAIDTVLQHYTGHIKYLSNYQR' A
#
# COMPACT_ATOMS: atom_id res chain seq x y z
N MET A 1 -8.30 12.40 15.97
CA MET A 1 -7.38 11.33 15.53
C MET A 1 -8.10 10.47 14.51
N ARG A 2 -7.83 10.65 13.20
CA ARG A 2 -8.41 9.79 12.17
C ARG A 2 -7.60 8.50 12.17
N ASN A 3 -8.25 7.41 12.56
CA ASN A 3 -7.76 6.05 12.40
C ASN A 3 -7.09 5.96 11.02
N ARG A 4 -5.75 5.86 10.95
CA ARG A 4 -5.04 5.66 9.68
C ARG A 4 -5.49 4.28 9.23
N LYS A 5 -6.46 4.28 8.31
CA LYS A 5 -7.07 3.09 7.71
C LYS A 5 -5.94 2.19 7.24
N LEU A 6 -5.57 1.20 8.05
CA LEU A 6 -4.70 0.12 7.60
C LEU A 6 -5.40 -0.54 6.41
N VAL A 7 -4.62 -0.94 5.42
CA VAL A 7 -5.16 -1.73 4.31
C VAL A 7 -5.75 -3.00 4.91
N SER A 8 -6.97 -3.36 4.50
CA SER A 8 -7.59 -4.60 4.96
C SER A 8 -6.78 -5.80 4.47
N PHE A 9 -6.68 -6.82 5.31
CA PHE A 9 -5.95 -8.03 4.97
C PHE A 9 -6.47 -8.68 3.68
N GLU A 10 -7.80 -8.66 3.47
CA GLU A 10 -8.44 -9.15 2.25
C GLU A 10 -7.91 -8.47 0.97
N VAL A 11 -7.64 -7.15 1.03
CA VAL A 11 -7.09 -6.42 -0.13
C VAL A 11 -5.64 -6.84 -0.37
N ILE A 12 -4.89 -7.16 0.69
CA ILE A 12 -3.53 -7.70 0.55
C ILE A 12 -3.58 -9.11 -0.08
N GLU A 13 -4.48 -9.98 0.36
CA GLU A 13 -4.64 -11.31 -0.24
C GLU A 13 -5.02 -11.24 -1.73
N LYS A 14 -5.94 -10.35 -2.08
CA LYS A 14 -6.33 -10.08 -3.48
C LYS A 14 -5.16 -9.53 -4.30
N ALA A 15 -4.38 -8.62 -3.73
CA ALA A 15 -3.19 -8.09 -4.39
C ALA A 15 -2.12 -9.19 -4.59
N VAL A 16 -1.94 -10.08 -3.61
CA VAL A 16 -1.05 -11.25 -3.70
C VAL A 16 -1.53 -12.24 -4.76
N ALA A 17 -2.85 -12.39 -4.93
CA ALA A 17 -3.45 -13.19 -5.99
C ALA A 17 -3.32 -12.56 -7.39
N GLY A 18 -2.80 -11.33 -7.50
CA GLY A 18 -2.57 -10.64 -8.77
C GLY A 18 -3.71 -9.75 -9.24
N GLU A 19 -4.68 -9.44 -8.39
CA GLU A 19 -5.79 -8.55 -8.75
C GLU A 19 -5.30 -7.11 -8.93
N PRO A 20 -5.46 -6.51 -10.12
CA PRO A 20 -4.86 -5.22 -10.45
C PRO A 20 -5.41 -4.07 -9.58
N ASP A 21 -6.72 -4.08 -9.29
CA ASP A 21 -7.37 -3.05 -8.47
C ASP A 21 -6.89 -3.09 -7.01
N ALA A 22 -6.64 -4.30 -6.49
CA ALA A 22 -6.11 -4.50 -5.15
C ALA A 22 -4.63 -4.08 -5.07
N ILE A 23 -3.84 -4.39 -6.10
CA ILE A 23 -2.44 -3.95 -6.21
C ILE A 23 -2.37 -2.42 -6.22
N ASP A 24 -3.18 -1.74 -7.05
CA ASP A 24 -3.18 -0.28 -7.13
C ASP A 24 -3.56 0.36 -5.79
N THR A 25 -4.55 -0.22 -5.09
CA THR A 25 -4.95 0.21 -3.75
C THR A 25 -3.81 0.12 -2.74
N VAL A 26 -3.07 -1.00 -2.73
CA VAL A 26 -1.91 -1.20 -1.85
C VAL A 26 -0.79 -0.21 -2.20
N LEU A 27 -0.46 -0.06 -3.48
CA LEU A 27 0.57 0.87 -3.93
C LEU A 27 0.24 2.31 -3.59
N GLN A 28 -0.99 2.75 -3.82
CA GLN A 28 -1.45 4.10 -3.48
C GLN A 28 -1.36 4.36 -1.98
N HIS A 29 -1.70 3.37 -1.15
CA HIS A 29 -1.58 3.47 0.31
C HIS A 29 -0.14 3.68 0.77
N TYR A 30 0.82 2.93 0.21
CA TYR A 30 2.23 2.98 0.61
C TYR A 30 3.09 3.94 -0.21
N THR A 31 2.54 4.62 -1.23
CA THR A 31 3.29 5.49 -2.15
C THR A 31 4.16 6.51 -1.42
N GLY A 32 3.61 7.18 -0.40
CA GLY A 32 4.37 8.17 0.38
C GLY A 32 5.54 7.54 1.15
N HIS A 33 5.33 6.35 1.69
CA HIS A 33 6.37 5.61 2.41
C HIS A 33 7.46 5.10 1.47
N ILE A 34 7.09 4.51 0.32
CA ILE A 34 8.02 4.06 -0.71
C ILE A 34 8.88 5.22 -1.22
N LYS A 35 8.27 6.37 -1.50
CA LYS A 35 8.99 7.58 -1.91
C LYS A 35 9.95 8.08 -0.84
N TYR A 36 9.55 8.05 0.43
CA TYR A 36 10.41 8.47 1.53
C TYR A 36 11.64 7.57 1.65
N LEU A 37 11.46 6.24 1.67
CA LEU A 37 12.56 5.28 1.77
C LEU A 37 13.50 5.36 0.55
N SER A 38 12.95 5.51 -0.65
CA SER A 38 13.74 5.60 -1.89
C SER A 38 14.61 6.87 -1.98
N ASN A 39 14.12 8.00 -1.46
CA ASN A 39 14.83 9.29 -1.56
C ASN A 39 15.73 9.61 -0.37
N TYR A 40 15.40 9.15 0.84
CA TYR A 40 16.08 9.58 2.07
C TYR A 40 16.94 8.50 2.75
N GLN A 41 16.76 7.22 2.44
CA GLN A 41 17.60 6.14 2.97
C GLN A 41 18.64 5.61 1.97
N ARG A 42 18.94 6.39 0.93
CA ARG A 42 19.92 6.02 -0.10
C ARG A 42 21.32 6.53 0.22
#